data_AF-A0A150T0R7-F1
#
_entry.id   AF-A0A150T0R7-F1
#
_cell.length_a   1.000
_cell.length_b   1.000
_cell.length_c   1.000
_cell.angle_alpha   90.00
_cell.angle_beta   90.00
_cell.angle_gamma   90.00
#
_symmetry.space_group_name_H-M   'P 1'
#
loop_
_entity.id
_entity.type
_entity.pdbx_description
1 polymer ?
#
loop_
_entity_poly.entity_id
_entity_poly.type
_entity_poly.pdbx_seq_one_letter_code
_entity_poly.pdbx_strand_id
1 'polypeptide(L)'
;MAIQKKRKVLRTPFVVTVAAAASFAGAVALPGCDPTVHDGSCPEERPEEGSSCDADDVSCTYSGVCGDDSFRFTCVDGAWQLGIDPTCNPPPPTCPDERPEAGSSCTAGGLACSYLDDCDNPIDYTCVGGAWQMGPEMSCNPPPPACPEATPEDGAPCAGGLGTCGYMMPTGCGPMPIDAACVLEGDTWRWQVHEVFCNPPPPEHCLTAATAEACAGLGPTCQWLVPGCADGDGAPALPAAGCFPSLPCETDAACPAGTLCQEVVVNPCGTASGDGATCAACGLYKNVCVPPSAATAAGK
;
A
#
# COMPACT_ATOMS: atom_id res chain seq x y z
N MET A 1 -43.43 17.30 -27.28
CA MET A 1 -43.48 16.02 -28.02
C MET A 1 -43.69 14.92 -26.99
N ALA A 2 -44.81 14.18 -27.07
CA ALA A 2 -45.20 13.18 -26.07
C ALA A 2 -44.64 11.80 -26.46
N ILE A 3 -43.87 11.18 -25.55
CA ILE A 3 -43.27 9.85 -25.75
C ILE A 3 -44.25 8.79 -25.26
N GLN A 4 -44.79 7.98 -26.18
CA GLN A 4 -45.64 6.84 -25.86
C GLN A 4 -44.81 5.64 -25.36
N LYS A 5 -45.13 5.14 -24.16
CA LYS A 5 -44.57 3.90 -23.60
C LYS A 5 -45.23 2.68 -24.25
N LYS A 6 -44.47 1.91 -25.04
CA LYS A 6 -44.88 0.60 -25.55
C LYS A 6 -44.85 -0.45 -24.42
N ARG A 7 -46.01 -1.00 -24.05
CA ARG A 7 -46.12 -2.21 -23.22
C ARG A 7 -45.70 -3.44 -24.04
N LYS A 8 -44.77 -4.24 -23.52
CA LYS A 8 -44.43 -5.56 -24.07
C LYS A 8 -45.17 -6.67 -23.30
N VAL A 9 -45.56 -7.67 -24.09
CA VAL A 9 -46.50 -8.76 -23.84
C VAL A 9 -45.91 -9.83 -22.90
N LEU A 10 -46.69 -10.26 -21.90
CA LEU A 10 -46.38 -11.45 -21.09
C LEU A 10 -46.53 -12.72 -21.93
N ARG A 11 -45.48 -13.55 -21.99
CA ARG A 11 -45.52 -14.90 -22.58
C ARG A 11 -46.08 -15.89 -21.55
N THR A 12 -46.96 -16.76 -22.01
CA THR A 12 -47.62 -17.84 -21.28
C THR A 12 -46.63 -18.93 -20.81
N PRO A 13 -46.85 -19.56 -19.64
CA PRO A 13 -46.01 -20.65 -19.16
C PRO A 13 -46.23 -21.94 -19.95
N PHE A 14 -45.13 -22.67 -20.17
CA PHE A 14 -45.11 -24.00 -20.76
C PHE A 14 -45.49 -25.05 -19.69
N VAL A 15 -46.48 -25.89 -20.00
CA VAL A 15 -46.83 -27.07 -19.21
C VAL A 15 -46.01 -28.25 -19.73
N VAL A 16 -45.19 -28.86 -18.86
CA VAL A 16 -44.46 -30.10 -19.16
C VAL A 16 -45.22 -31.27 -18.55
N THR A 17 -45.72 -32.17 -19.38
CA THR A 17 -46.36 -33.42 -18.98
C THR A 17 -45.30 -34.50 -18.86
N VAL A 18 -45.13 -35.07 -17.66
CA VAL A 18 -44.23 -36.21 -17.41
C VAL A 18 -45.03 -37.50 -17.54
N ALA A 19 -44.65 -38.38 -18.46
CA ALA A 19 -45.19 -39.73 -18.57
C ALA A 19 -44.32 -40.69 -17.75
N ALA A 20 -44.87 -41.25 -16.67
CA ALA A 20 -44.27 -42.35 -15.94
C ALA A 20 -44.59 -43.67 -16.64
N ALA A 21 -43.57 -44.37 -17.15
CA ALA A 21 -43.70 -45.72 -17.67
C ALA A 21 -43.43 -46.72 -16.54
N ALA A 22 -44.49 -47.30 -15.99
CA ALA A 22 -44.40 -48.46 -15.10
C ALA A 22 -44.23 -49.72 -15.95
N SER A 23 -43.12 -50.45 -15.75
CA SER A 23 -42.91 -51.78 -16.31
C SER A 23 -43.09 -52.81 -15.20
N PHE A 24 -44.24 -53.49 -15.20
CA PHE A 24 -44.52 -54.70 -14.42
C PHE A 24 -44.34 -55.93 -15.31
N ALA A 25 -43.38 -56.79 -14.98
CA ALA A 25 -43.27 -58.22 -15.33
C ALA A 25 -41.98 -58.76 -14.68
N GLY A 26 -41.87 -59.90 -14.03
CA GLY A 26 -42.75 -61.01 -13.74
C GLY A 26 -41.92 -62.06 -12.95
N ALA A 27 -42.59 -62.71 -11.99
CA ALA A 27 -42.19 -63.79 -11.09
C ALA A 27 -41.01 -64.72 -11.47
N VAL A 28 -40.19 -65.08 -10.47
CA VAL A 28 -39.68 -66.45 -10.26
C VAL A 28 -39.54 -66.72 -8.75
N ALA A 29 -40.13 -67.83 -8.30
CA ALA A 29 -40.11 -68.34 -6.94
C ALA A 29 -38.77 -69.02 -6.58
N LEU A 30 -38.32 -68.85 -5.33
CA LEU A 30 -37.37 -69.76 -4.67
C LEU A 30 -37.85 -70.09 -3.25
N PRO A 31 -37.78 -71.36 -2.82
CA PRO A 31 -38.09 -71.78 -1.47
C PRO A 31 -36.85 -71.65 -0.59
N GLY A 32 -36.96 -70.88 0.49
CA GLY A 32 -35.86 -70.70 1.44
C GLY A 32 -36.11 -69.61 2.47
N CYS A 33 -37.32 -69.55 3.04
CA CYS A 33 -37.56 -68.76 4.24
C CYS A 33 -37.01 -69.56 5.42
N ASP A 34 -35.79 -69.23 5.85
CA ASP A 34 -35.35 -69.47 7.22
C ASP A 34 -35.72 -68.20 8.00
N PRO A 35 -36.79 -68.18 8.83
CA PRO A 35 -37.12 -67.03 9.63
C PRO A 35 -36.20 -67.05 10.85
N THR A 36 -34.93 -66.69 10.66
CA THR A 36 -34.23 -65.99 11.72
C THR A 36 -34.99 -64.70 11.93
N VAL A 37 -35.96 -64.73 12.84
CA VAL A 37 -36.53 -63.55 13.48
C VAL A 37 -35.36 -62.85 14.16
N HIS A 38 -34.64 -62.03 13.41
CA HIS A 38 -33.80 -61.00 13.98
C HIS A 38 -34.78 -59.94 14.45
N ASP A 39 -34.92 -59.83 15.78
CA ASP A 39 -35.57 -58.71 16.46
C ASP A 39 -35.31 -57.45 15.65
N GLY A 40 -36.38 -56.79 15.18
CA GLY A 40 -36.37 -55.70 14.20
C GLY A 40 -35.32 -54.62 14.49
N SER A 41 -34.10 -54.88 14.04
CA SER A 41 -32.92 -54.09 14.34
C SER A 41 -32.50 -53.36 13.08
N CYS A 42 -32.02 -52.14 13.27
CA CYS A 42 -31.44 -51.36 12.20
C CYS A 42 -30.25 -52.11 11.61
N PRO A 43 -30.17 -52.30 10.29
CA PRO A 43 -28.98 -52.85 9.67
C PRO A 43 -27.77 -51.97 10.01
N GLU A 44 -26.58 -52.56 10.20
CA GLU A 44 -25.36 -51.80 10.54
C GLU A 44 -24.96 -50.85 9.41
N GLU A 45 -25.16 -51.27 8.17
CA GLU A 45 -24.98 -50.46 6.99
C GLU A 45 -26.30 -49.84 6.53
N ARG A 46 -26.20 -48.67 5.88
CA ARG A 46 -27.35 -47.96 5.33
C ARG A 46 -28.05 -48.85 4.29
N PRO A 47 -29.35 -49.16 4.46
CA PRO A 47 -30.08 -49.97 3.50
C PRO A 47 -30.30 -49.20 2.20
N GLU A 48 -30.41 -49.93 1.09
CA GLU A 48 -30.80 -49.33 -0.19
C GLU A 48 -32.29 -48.99 -0.20
N GLU A 49 -32.67 -47.88 -0.82
CA GLU A 49 -34.08 -47.49 -0.96
C GLU A 49 -34.85 -48.57 -1.73
N GLY A 50 -35.97 -49.03 -1.17
CA GLY A 50 -36.78 -50.11 -1.73
C GLY A 50 -36.30 -51.53 -1.41
N SER A 51 -35.20 -51.70 -0.66
CA SER A 51 -34.79 -53.01 -0.16
C SER A 51 -35.78 -53.55 0.89
N SER A 52 -35.92 -54.87 0.95
CA SER A 52 -36.88 -55.52 1.85
C SER A 52 -36.49 -55.33 3.32
N CYS A 53 -37.48 -55.12 4.16
CA CYS A 53 -37.33 -55.07 5.61
C CYS A 53 -38.41 -55.91 6.29
N ASP A 54 -38.05 -56.56 7.39
CA ASP A 54 -38.90 -57.57 8.04
C ASP A 54 -39.83 -56.98 9.11
N ALA A 55 -39.59 -55.75 9.54
CA ALA A 55 -40.31 -55.11 10.64
C ALA A 55 -40.80 -53.72 10.24
N ASP A 56 -42.12 -53.62 10.01
CA ASP A 56 -42.79 -52.35 9.73
C ASP A 56 -42.60 -51.35 10.88
N ASP A 57 -42.58 -50.05 10.55
CA ASP A 57 -42.39 -48.92 11.46
C ASP A 57 -41.02 -48.84 12.16
N VAL A 58 -40.05 -49.69 11.80
CA VAL A 58 -38.66 -49.54 12.29
C VAL A 58 -38.02 -48.33 11.61
N SER A 59 -37.56 -47.38 12.43
CA SER A 59 -36.92 -46.15 11.99
C SER A 59 -35.46 -46.11 12.44
N CYS A 60 -34.56 -46.02 11.48
CA CYS A 60 -33.11 -46.09 11.68
C CYS A 60 -32.44 -44.82 11.19
N THR A 61 -31.50 -44.33 11.98
CA THR A 61 -30.77 -43.10 11.68
C THR A 61 -29.33 -43.43 11.35
N TYR A 62 -28.89 -43.04 10.16
CA TYR A 62 -27.53 -43.25 9.67
C TYR A 62 -26.82 -41.92 9.48
N SER A 63 -25.53 -41.84 9.78
CA SER A 63 -24.74 -40.65 9.50
C SER A 63 -24.68 -40.36 8.00
N GLY A 64 -24.86 -39.10 7.65
CA GLY A 64 -24.93 -38.62 6.28
C GLY A 64 -23.59 -38.16 5.71
N VAL A 65 -23.61 -37.83 4.42
CA VAL A 65 -22.45 -37.32 3.66
C VAL A 65 -22.30 -35.80 3.80
N CYS A 66 -23.25 -35.13 4.44
CA CYS A 66 -23.30 -33.69 4.63
C CYS A 66 -23.06 -33.35 6.11
N GLY A 67 -21.81 -33.33 6.57
CA GLY A 67 -21.48 -32.91 7.94
C GLY A 67 -22.15 -33.74 9.05
N ASP A 68 -22.71 -33.06 10.07
CA ASP A 68 -23.40 -33.67 11.23
C ASP A 68 -24.81 -34.22 10.90
N ASP A 69 -25.21 -34.22 9.63
CA ASP A 69 -26.56 -34.61 9.23
C ASP A 69 -26.74 -36.13 9.32
N SER A 70 -27.91 -36.56 9.76
CA SER A 70 -28.26 -37.97 9.91
C SER A 70 -29.52 -38.27 9.10
N PHE A 71 -29.47 -39.26 8.21
CA PHE A 71 -30.60 -39.68 7.39
C PHE A 71 -31.46 -40.69 8.13
N ARG A 72 -32.78 -40.48 8.12
CA ARG A 72 -33.75 -41.43 8.67
C ARG A 72 -34.29 -42.34 7.57
N PHE A 73 -34.15 -43.64 7.75
CA PHE A 73 -34.82 -44.67 6.95
C PHE A 73 -35.92 -45.30 7.77
N THR A 74 -37.10 -45.48 7.18
CA THR A 74 -38.25 -46.12 7.83
C THR A 74 -38.72 -47.29 6.99
N CYS A 75 -38.88 -48.45 7.62
CA CYS A 75 -39.50 -49.60 6.98
C CYS A 75 -41.00 -49.37 6.87
N VAL A 76 -41.53 -49.26 5.65
CA VAL A 76 -42.95 -49.05 5.37
C VAL A 76 -43.40 -50.10 4.36
N ASP A 77 -44.39 -50.89 4.74
CA ASP A 77 -44.97 -51.98 3.93
C ASP A 77 -43.89 -52.99 3.47
N GLY A 78 -42.99 -53.36 4.37
CA GLY A 78 -41.90 -54.29 4.09
C GLY A 78 -40.78 -53.77 3.18
N ALA A 79 -40.72 -52.46 2.91
CA ALA A 79 -39.62 -51.84 2.17
C ALA A 79 -39.02 -50.62 2.88
N TRP A 80 -37.68 -50.49 2.84
CA TRP A 80 -36.98 -49.33 3.39
C TRP A 80 -37.26 -48.08 2.54
N GLN A 81 -37.81 -47.05 3.17
CA GLN A 81 -38.06 -45.75 2.54
C GLN A 81 -37.18 -44.68 3.19
N LEU A 82 -36.57 -43.81 2.38
CA LEU A 82 -35.85 -42.65 2.86
C LEU A 82 -36.85 -41.60 3.34
N GLY A 83 -36.83 -41.27 4.62
CA GLY A 83 -37.54 -40.12 5.15
C GLY A 83 -36.94 -38.86 4.53
N ILE A 84 -37.75 -38.08 3.81
CA ILE A 84 -37.31 -36.84 3.17
C ILE A 84 -36.88 -35.89 4.27
N ASP A 85 -35.57 -35.74 4.48
CA ASP A 85 -35.04 -34.66 5.30
C ASP A 85 -34.97 -33.40 4.42
N PRO A 86 -35.79 -32.36 4.69
CA PRO A 86 -35.82 -31.15 3.88
C PRO A 86 -34.56 -30.27 4.01
N THR A 87 -33.56 -30.70 4.80
CA THR A 87 -32.38 -29.88 5.11
C THR A 87 -31.26 -29.94 4.07
N CYS A 88 -31.32 -30.83 3.08
CA CYS A 88 -30.35 -30.85 1.98
C CYS A 88 -30.66 -29.81 0.90
N ASN A 89 -30.89 -28.56 1.31
CA ASN A 89 -30.84 -27.40 0.43
C ASN A 89 -29.58 -26.62 0.80
N PRO A 90 -28.41 -26.90 0.18
CA PRO A 90 -27.19 -26.17 0.49
C PRO A 90 -27.47 -24.66 0.34
N PRO A 91 -26.91 -23.81 1.23
CA PRO A 91 -27.12 -22.38 1.13
C PRO A 91 -26.77 -21.90 -0.28
N PRO A 92 -27.53 -20.93 -0.84
CA PRO A 92 -27.26 -20.44 -2.18
C PRO A 92 -25.80 -20.03 -2.26
N PRO A 93 -25.08 -20.43 -3.32
CA PRO A 93 -23.66 -20.14 -3.44
C PRO A 93 -23.45 -18.62 -3.43
N THR A 94 -22.55 -18.16 -2.58
CA THR A 94 -22.21 -16.74 -2.45
C THR A 94 -20.97 -16.42 -3.27
N CYS A 95 -20.86 -15.15 -3.67
CA CYS A 95 -19.64 -14.62 -4.24
C CYS A 95 -18.51 -14.70 -3.19
N PRO A 96 -17.28 -15.06 -3.60
CA PRO A 96 -16.09 -14.90 -2.76
C PRO A 96 -15.96 -13.45 -2.26
N ASP A 97 -15.41 -13.25 -1.07
CA ASP A 97 -15.14 -11.90 -0.54
C ASP A 97 -14.05 -11.19 -1.36
N GLU A 98 -13.04 -11.95 -1.79
CA GLU A 98 -11.96 -11.47 -2.65
C GLU A 98 -12.25 -11.75 -4.12
N ARG A 99 -11.75 -10.86 -4.98
CA ARG A 99 -11.86 -11.00 -6.43
C ARG A 99 -11.19 -12.30 -6.91
N PRO A 100 -11.91 -13.22 -7.56
CA PRO A 100 -11.32 -14.45 -8.06
C PRO A 100 -10.41 -14.18 -9.28
N GLU A 101 -9.37 -14.99 -9.44
CA GLU A 101 -8.52 -14.93 -10.63
C GLU A 101 -9.27 -15.49 -11.85
N ALA A 102 -9.12 -14.86 -13.02
CA ALA A 102 -9.70 -15.37 -14.25
C ALA A 102 -9.13 -16.77 -14.58
N GLY A 103 -10.01 -17.74 -14.81
CA GLY A 103 -9.67 -19.14 -15.05
C GLY A 103 -9.53 -20.00 -13.79
N SER A 104 -9.60 -19.42 -12.59
CA SER A 104 -9.63 -20.18 -11.33
C SER A 104 -10.92 -21.00 -11.22
N SER A 105 -10.88 -22.09 -10.45
CA SER A 105 -12.00 -23.01 -10.33
C SER A 105 -13.16 -22.40 -9.56
N CYS A 106 -14.38 -22.73 -9.98
CA CYS A 106 -15.61 -22.31 -9.32
C CYS A 106 -16.63 -23.46 -9.31
N THR A 107 -17.35 -23.62 -8.21
CA THR A 107 -18.26 -24.77 -8.01
C THR A 107 -19.69 -24.46 -8.45
N ALA A 108 -20.07 -23.18 -8.45
CA ALA A 108 -21.43 -22.73 -8.73
C ALA A 108 -21.56 -22.22 -10.17
N GLY A 109 -21.83 -23.11 -11.11
CA GLY A 109 -22.08 -22.74 -12.51
C GLY A 109 -23.19 -21.68 -12.65
N GLY A 110 -22.89 -20.60 -13.35
CA GLY A 110 -23.81 -19.48 -13.56
C GLY A 110 -23.83 -18.43 -12.44
N LEU A 111 -23.03 -18.59 -11.38
CA LEU A 111 -22.87 -17.55 -10.36
C LEU A 111 -22.21 -16.31 -10.99
N ALA A 112 -22.85 -15.15 -10.84
CA ALA A 112 -22.37 -13.86 -11.32
C ALA A 112 -22.08 -12.92 -10.13
N CYS A 113 -20.90 -12.32 -10.12
CA CYS A 113 -20.39 -11.48 -9.05
C CYS A 113 -19.83 -10.18 -9.65
N SER A 114 -19.95 -9.07 -8.93
CA SER A 114 -19.36 -7.79 -9.34
C SER A 114 -18.41 -7.32 -8.24
N TYR A 115 -17.19 -6.99 -8.63
CA TYR A 115 -16.16 -6.42 -7.75
C TYR A 115 -15.75 -5.05 -8.26
N LEU A 116 -15.24 -4.19 -7.40
CA LEU A 116 -14.66 -2.91 -7.84
C LEU A 116 -13.20 -3.13 -8.27
N ASP A 117 -12.80 -2.45 -9.33
CA ASP A 117 -11.40 -2.33 -9.72
C ASP A 117 -10.69 -1.22 -8.93
N ASP A 118 -9.41 -0.99 -9.25
CA ASP A 118 -8.59 0.03 -8.59
C ASP A 118 -9.06 1.48 -8.89
N CYS A 119 -10.08 1.64 -9.73
CA CYS A 119 -10.68 2.90 -10.15
C CYS A 119 -12.19 2.96 -9.83
N ASP A 120 -12.65 2.13 -8.88
CA ASP A 120 -14.05 2.03 -8.46
C ASP A 120 -15.04 1.68 -9.60
N ASN A 121 -14.58 1.08 -10.69
CA ASN A 121 -15.44 0.56 -11.73
C ASN A 121 -15.88 -0.88 -11.41
N PRO A 122 -17.14 -1.24 -11.64
CA PRO A 122 -17.59 -2.62 -11.49
C PRO A 122 -16.99 -3.51 -12.58
N ILE A 123 -16.34 -4.60 -12.17
CA ILE A 123 -15.92 -5.72 -13.01
C ILE A 123 -16.80 -6.93 -12.68
N ASP A 124 -17.47 -7.45 -13.70
CA ASP A 124 -18.31 -8.64 -13.60
C ASP A 124 -17.47 -9.92 -13.74
N TYR A 125 -17.79 -10.93 -12.93
CA TYR A 125 -17.24 -12.27 -12.95
C TYR A 125 -18.36 -13.29 -13.05
N THR A 126 -18.25 -14.26 -13.95
CA THR A 126 -19.24 -15.33 -14.11
C THR A 126 -18.57 -16.69 -14.08
N CYS A 127 -19.07 -17.61 -13.26
CA CYS A 127 -18.62 -19.00 -13.27
C CYS A 127 -19.20 -19.76 -14.47
N VAL A 128 -18.38 -20.10 -15.45
CA VAL A 128 -18.81 -20.82 -16.67
C VAL A 128 -17.97 -22.09 -16.82
N GLY A 129 -18.64 -23.24 -16.86
CA GLY A 129 -17.95 -24.52 -17.05
C GLY A 129 -16.98 -24.88 -15.93
N GLY A 130 -17.23 -24.40 -14.70
CA GLY A 130 -16.37 -24.65 -13.55
C GLY A 130 -15.15 -23.74 -13.44
N ALA A 131 -15.05 -22.70 -14.28
CA ALA A 131 -14.00 -21.68 -14.20
C ALA A 131 -14.58 -20.26 -14.18
N TRP A 132 -13.96 -19.37 -13.40
CA TRP A 132 -14.30 -17.96 -13.37
C TRP A 132 -13.91 -17.27 -14.68
N GLN A 133 -14.89 -16.64 -15.32
CA GLN A 133 -14.68 -15.79 -16.48
C GLN A 133 -14.87 -14.33 -16.06
N MET A 134 -13.89 -13.51 -16.40
CA MET A 134 -13.93 -12.07 -16.19
C MET A 134 -14.63 -11.39 -17.38
N GLY A 135 -15.51 -10.45 -17.09
CA GLY A 135 -16.11 -9.55 -18.08
C GLY A 135 -15.08 -8.59 -18.67
N PRO A 136 -15.47 -7.75 -19.64
CA PRO A 136 -14.57 -6.74 -20.19
C PRO A 136 -14.16 -5.75 -19.10
N GLU A 137 -12.86 -5.67 -18.82
CA GLU A 137 -12.31 -4.67 -17.91
C GLU A 137 -12.48 -3.28 -18.52
N MET A 138 -13.11 -2.37 -17.77
CA MET A 138 -13.08 -0.95 -18.13
C MET A 138 -11.76 -0.39 -17.63
N SER A 139 -10.74 -0.41 -18.50
CA SER A 139 -9.47 0.25 -18.21
C SER A 139 -9.72 1.72 -17.81
N CYS A 140 -9.08 2.16 -16.72
CA CYS A 140 -9.05 3.56 -16.33
C CYS A 140 -8.36 4.34 -17.46
N ASN A 141 -9.16 4.91 -18.34
CA ASN A 141 -8.67 5.72 -19.44
C ASN A 141 -9.14 7.16 -19.24
N PRO A 142 -8.23 8.09 -18.92
CA PRO A 142 -6.78 7.91 -18.78
C PRO A 142 -6.34 7.28 -17.44
N PRO A 143 -5.16 6.62 -17.40
CA PRO A 143 -4.59 6.11 -16.16
C PRO A 143 -4.37 7.25 -15.14
N PRO A 144 -4.43 6.96 -13.83
CA PRO A 144 -4.18 7.96 -12.80
C PRO A 144 -2.84 8.67 -13.03
N PRO A 145 -2.77 10.00 -12.86
CA PRO A 145 -1.50 10.71 -12.93
C PRO A 145 -0.49 10.10 -11.95
N ALA A 146 0.72 9.79 -12.43
CA ALA A 146 1.80 9.29 -11.59
C ALA A 146 2.75 10.42 -11.17
N CYS A 147 3.34 10.29 -9.98
CA CYS A 147 4.42 11.17 -9.54
C CYS A 147 5.61 11.08 -10.52
N PRO A 148 6.23 12.20 -10.90
CA PRO A 148 7.44 12.17 -11.71
C PRO A 148 8.56 11.41 -10.96
N GLU A 149 9.50 10.82 -11.71
CA GLU A 149 10.63 10.10 -11.10
C GLU A 149 11.64 11.03 -10.41
N ALA A 150 11.78 12.25 -10.94
CA ALA A 150 12.64 13.28 -10.38
C ALA A 150 11.80 14.35 -9.66
N THR A 151 12.36 14.94 -8.60
CA THR A 151 11.74 16.08 -7.92
C THR A 151 11.48 17.19 -8.93
N PRO A 152 10.22 17.65 -9.07
CA PRO A 152 9.89 18.74 -9.98
C PRO A 152 10.46 20.06 -9.48
N GLU A 153 10.63 21.03 -10.37
CA GLU A 153 10.96 22.40 -9.97
C GLU A 153 9.76 23.06 -9.29
N ASP A 154 10.02 23.85 -8.25
CA ASP A 154 8.99 24.64 -7.58
C ASP A 154 8.32 25.62 -8.55
N GLY A 155 6.98 25.62 -8.58
CA GLY A 155 6.16 26.41 -9.48
C GLY A 155 5.97 25.84 -10.90
N ALA A 156 6.59 24.70 -11.24
CA ALA A 156 6.41 24.04 -12.53
C ALA A 156 4.97 23.52 -12.72
N PRO A 157 4.43 23.50 -13.95
CA PRO A 157 3.06 23.03 -14.19
C PRO A 157 2.94 21.53 -13.90
N CYS A 158 1.80 21.14 -13.33
CA CYS A 158 1.49 19.75 -12.99
C CYS A 158 0.07 19.35 -13.37
N ALA A 159 -0.21 18.05 -13.44
CA ALA A 159 -1.56 17.55 -13.69
C ALA A 159 -2.32 17.48 -12.36
N GLY A 160 -3.49 18.14 -12.26
CA GLY A 160 -4.32 18.07 -11.07
C GLY A 160 -4.68 16.64 -10.67
N GLY A 161 -4.83 16.41 -9.38
CA GLY A 161 -5.17 15.08 -8.83
C GLY A 161 -3.98 14.18 -8.50
N LEU A 162 -2.74 14.66 -8.65
CA LEU A 162 -1.51 13.92 -8.28
C LEU A 162 -1.30 13.73 -6.78
N GLY A 163 -1.95 14.54 -5.93
CA GLY A 163 -1.70 14.52 -4.48
C GLY A 163 -0.29 14.99 -4.10
N THR A 164 0.27 14.39 -3.04
CA THR A 164 1.63 14.66 -2.55
C THR A 164 2.56 13.51 -2.92
N CYS A 165 3.70 13.85 -3.49
CA CYS A 165 4.75 12.92 -3.90
C CYS A 165 5.98 13.09 -3.01
N GLY A 166 6.50 12.00 -2.46
CA GLY A 166 7.72 12.01 -1.64
C GLY A 166 8.98 11.74 -2.47
N TYR A 167 10.04 12.50 -2.22
CA TYR A 167 11.34 12.34 -2.87
C TYR A 167 12.48 12.34 -1.86
N MET A 168 13.65 11.87 -2.28
CA MET A 168 14.90 11.99 -1.54
C MET A 168 15.82 12.97 -2.26
N MET A 169 16.15 14.09 -1.63
CA MET A 169 17.14 15.03 -2.17
C MET A 169 18.49 14.87 -1.46
N PRO A 170 19.61 14.82 -2.20
CA PRO A 170 20.94 14.91 -1.62
C PRO A 170 21.16 16.34 -1.15
N THR A 171 20.99 16.57 0.14
CA THR A 171 21.33 17.86 0.78
C THR A 171 22.76 17.79 1.31
N GLY A 172 23.36 18.93 1.66
CA GLY A 172 24.67 18.99 2.32
C GLY A 172 24.75 18.29 3.69
N CYS A 173 23.63 17.70 4.16
CA CYS A 173 23.54 16.95 5.42
C CYS A 173 23.15 15.48 5.19
N GLY A 174 23.20 15.02 3.94
CA GLY A 174 22.79 13.69 3.52
C GLY A 174 21.45 13.66 2.79
N PRO A 175 20.99 12.47 2.36
CA PRO A 175 19.70 12.30 1.72
C PRO A 175 18.59 12.60 2.72
N MET A 176 17.76 13.61 2.43
CA MET A 176 16.60 13.96 3.26
C MET A 176 15.30 13.78 2.47
N PRO A 177 14.23 13.32 3.14
CA PRO A 177 12.91 13.26 2.53
C PRO A 177 12.37 14.67 2.32
N ILE A 178 11.82 14.91 1.14
CA ILE A 178 11.08 16.11 0.79
C ILE A 178 9.75 15.71 0.15
N ASP A 179 8.79 16.62 0.18
CA ASP A 179 7.47 16.41 -0.42
C ASP A 179 7.22 17.46 -1.50
N ALA A 180 6.68 17.04 -2.64
CA ALA A 180 6.13 17.96 -3.64
C ALA A 180 4.63 17.70 -3.80
N ALA A 181 3.83 18.76 -3.72
CA ALA A 181 2.39 18.68 -3.90
C ALA A 181 1.98 19.43 -5.17
N CYS A 182 1.13 18.83 -5.99
CA CYS A 182 0.52 19.54 -7.11
C CYS A 182 -0.71 20.29 -6.59
N VAL A 183 -0.63 21.61 -6.51
CA VAL A 183 -1.67 22.48 -5.94
C VAL A 183 -2.27 23.40 -6.99
N LEU A 184 -3.54 23.76 -6.83
CA LEU A 184 -4.22 24.69 -7.72
C LEU A 184 -3.94 26.13 -7.29
N GLU A 185 -3.18 26.86 -8.10
CA GLU A 185 -2.88 28.29 -7.89
C GLU A 185 -3.62 29.12 -8.94
N GLY A 186 -4.70 29.77 -8.50
CA GLY A 186 -5.64 30.44 -9.43
C GLY A 186 -6.30 29.41 -10.34
N ASP A 187 -6.04 29.51 -11.65
CA ASP A 187 -6.58 28.60 -12.67
C ASP A 187 -5.53 27.59 -13.20
N THR A 188 -4.34 27.53 -12.59
CA THR A 188 -3.24 26.66 -13.06
C THR A 188 -2.74 25.76 -11.93
N TRP A 189 -2.57 24.47 -12.24
CA TRP A 189 -1.94 23.52 -11.34
C TRP A 189 -0.42 23.68 -11.37
N ARG A 190 0.20 23.84 -10.20
CA ARG A 190 1.65 24.03 -10.04
C ARG A 190 2.20 23.16 -8.91
N TRP A 191 3.42 22.70 -9.08
CA TRP A 191 4.17 22.03 -8.03
C TRP A 191 4.54 23.03 -6.93
N GLN A 192 4.28 22.64 -5.69
CA GLN A 192 4.86 23.26 -4.49
C GLN A 192 5.79 22.25 -3.84
N VAL A 193 7.08 22.54 -3.86
CA VAL A 193 8.12 21.70 -3.27
C VAL A 193 8.39 22.19 -1.85
N HIS A 194 8.07 21.37 -0.87
CA HIS A 194 8.40 21.63 0.52
C HIS A 194 9.84 21.18 0.78
N GLU A 195 10.77 22.12 0.64
CA GLU A 195 12.17 21.87 0.97
C GLU A 195 12.35 21.84 2.48
N VAL A 196 12.83 20.70 2.99
CA VAL A 196 13.34 20.60 4.35
C VAL A 196 14.76 21.14 4.33
N PHE A 197 14.96 22.38 4.78
CA PHE A 197 16.30 22.90 5.02
C PHE A 197 16.94 22.11 6.15
N CYS A 198 18.21 21.74 5.99
CA CYS A 198 18.95 21.20 7.11
C CYS A 198 18.93 22.22 8.25
N ASN A 199 18.49 21.80 9.44
CA ASN A 199 18.84 22.47 10.67
C ASN A 199 19.85 21.59 11.40
N PRO A 200 21.15 21.89 11.33
CA PRO A 200 21.71 23.17 10.88
C PRO A 200 22.06 23.24 9.37
N PRO A 201 22.11 24.44 8.75
CA PRO A 201 22.31 24.58 7.30
C PRO A 201 23.66 24.03 6.83
N PRO A 202 23.78 23.61 5.56
CA PRO A 202 25.04 23.15 5.01
C PRO A 202 26.17 24.18 5.24
N PRO A 203 27.40 23.75 5.56
CA PRO A 203 28.48 24.66 5.97
C PRO A 203 28.83 25.73 4.92
N GLU A 204 28.60 25.46 3.63
CA GLU A 204 28.78 26.43 2.55
C GLU A 204 27.89 27.68 2.66
N HIS A 205 26.71 27.57 3.28
CA HIS A 205 25.84 28.72 3.48
C HIS A 205 26.43 29.74 4.44
N CYS A 206 27.30 29.33 5.38
CA CYS A 206 27.97 30.27 6.27
C CYS A 206 28.72 31.34 5.48
N LEU A 207 29.39 30.97 4.39
CA LEU A 207 30.21 31.88 3.58
C LEU A 207 29.40 32.94 2.82
N THR A 208 28.07 32.80 2.76
CA THR A 208 27.18 33.76 2.10
C THR A 208 26.75 34.92 2.99
N ALA A 209 26.89 34.78 4.32
CA ALA A 209 26.49 35.83 5.26
C ALA A 209 27.53 36.96 5.32
N ALA A 210 27.10 38.16 4.91
CA ALA A 210 27.94 39.36 4.88
C ALA A 210 28.00 40.12 6.22
N THR A 211 27.14 39.80 7.19
CA THR A 211 27.10 40.45 8.51
C THR A 211 27.03 39.43 9.64
N ALA A 212 27.40 39.88 10.85
CA ALA A 212 27.34 39.05 12.05
C ALA A 212 25.92 38.60 12.39
N GLU A 213 24.93 39.48 12.19
CA GLU A 213 23.51 39.18 12.43
C GLU A 213 22.98 38.13 11.45
N ALA A 214 23.32 38.26 10.17
CA ALA A 214 22.96 37.26 9.16
C ALA A 214 23.61 35.91 9.48
N CYS A 215 24.87 35.91 9.91
CA CYS A 215 25.60 34.72 10.32
C CYS A 215 24.96 34.04 11.54
N ALA A 216 24.59 34.81 12.56
CA ALA A 216 23.90 34.29 13.75
C ALA A 216 22.53 33.70 13.40
N GLY A 217 21.84 34.25 12.40
CA GLY A 217 20.58 33.73 11.87
C GLY A 217 20.70 32.37 11.17
N LEU A 218 21.90 31.99 10.73
CA LEU A 218 22.17 30.66 10.13
C LEU A 218 22.32 29.56 11.20
N GLY A 219 22.27 29.89 12.49
CA GLY A 219 22.30 28.91 13.57
C GLY A 219 23.72 28.48 14.00
N PRO A 220 23.83 27.42 14.82
CA PRO A 220 25.06 27.09 15.54
C PRO A 220 26.17 26.48 14.68
N THR A 221 25.90 26.14 13.42
CA THR A 221 26.93 25.68 12.47
C THR A 221 27.75 26.80 11.87
N CYS A 222 27.32 28.04 12.04
CA CYS A 222 28.04 29.19 11.54
C CYS A 222 28.55 30.03 12.71
N GLN A 223 29.74 30.59 12.54
CA GLN A 223 30.35 31.47 13.51
C GLN A 223 30.91 32.69 12.80
N TRP A 224 30.66 33.87 13.36
CA TRP A 224 31.27 35.10 12.91
C TRP A 224 32.68 35.21 13.48
N LEU A 225 33.69 35.33 12.61
CA LEU A 225 35.08 35.50 12.99
C LEU A 225 35.57 36.89 12.57
N VAL A 226 36.39 37.50 13.41
CA VAL A 226 36.99 38.81 13.20
C VAL A 226 38.51 38.65 13.13
N PRO A 227 39.22 39.39 12.24
CA PRO A 227 40.67 39.41 12.19
C PRO A 227 41.32 39.65 13.55
N GLY A 228 42.32 38.83 13.90
CA GLY A 228 43.20 39.08 15.04
C GLY A 228 44.43 39.90 14.64
N CYS A 229 45.35 40.13 15.59
CA CYS A 229 46.69 40.66 15.33
C CYS A 229 47.61 39.49 15.00
N ALA A 230 48.06 39.40 13.75
CA ALA A 230 49.21 38.59 13.39
C ALA A 230 50.47 39.45 13.53
N ASP A 231 51.18 39.28 14.64
CA ASP A 231 52.50 39.90 14.85
C ASP A 231 53.59 38.86 14.52
N GLY A 232 54.33 39.05 13.42
CA GLY A 232 55.53 38.27 13.08
C GLY A 232 55.35 37.14 12.07
N ASP A 233 56.31 36.21 12.03
CA ASP A 233 56.44 35.10 11.05
C ASP A 233 55.45 33.93 11.30
N GLY A 234 54.34 34.17 12.00
CA GLY A 234 53.35 33.15 12.39
C GLY A 234 52.22 32.97 11.38
N ALA A 235 51.15 32.29 11.83
CA ALA A 235 49.92 32.17 11.04
C ALA A 235 49.36 33.55 10.68
N PRO A 236 48.82 33.74 9.46
CA PRO A 236 48.23 35.01 9.06
C PRO A 236 47.00 35.35 9.90
N ALA A 237 46.76 36.64 10.09
CA ALA A 237 45.46 37.10 10.56
C ALA A 237 44.41 36.81 9.49
N LEU A 238 43.18 36.51 9.92
CA LEU A 238 42.06 36.42 9.00
C LEU A 238 41.96 37.72 8.18
N PRO A 239 41.80 37.69 6.84
CA PRO A 239 41.94 38.89 6.03
C PRO A 239 40.79 39.89 6.20
N ALA A 240 39.59 39.39 6.53
CA ALA A 240 38.41 40.21 6.79
C ALA A 240 37.49 39.48 7.76
N ALA A 241 36.63 40.24 8.44
CA ALA A 241 35.56 39.64 9.24
C ALA A 241 34.57 38.94 8.31
N GLY A 242 34.08 37.78 8.74
CA GLY A 242 33.19 36.96 7.92
C GLY A 242 32.54 35.83 8.70
N CYS A 243 31.60 35.17 8.05
CA CYS A 243 30.90 34.03 8.60
C CYS A 243 31.50 32.73 8.05
N PHE A 244 31.86 31.83 8.96
CA PHE A 244 32.56 30.58 8.64
C PHE A 244 31.87 29.40 9.31
N PRO A 245 32.03 28.18 8.79
CA PRO A 245 31.64 26.97 9.51
C PRO A 245 32.24 26.94 10.93
N SER A 246 31.45 26.53 11.91
CA SER A 246 31.88 26.33 13.30
C SER A 246 32.67 25.04 13.49
N LEU A 247 32.50 24.08 12.57
CA LEU A 247 33.23 22.82 12.56
C LEU A 247 34.74 23.10 12.31
N PRO A 248 35.64 22.65 13.20
CA PRO A 248 37.07 22.74 12.93
C PRO A 248 37.43 21.85 11.74
N CYS A 249 38.33 22.35 10.89
CA CYS A 249 38.94 21.54 9.84
C CYS A 249 40.32 21.06 10.30
N GLU A 250 40.70 19.84 9.92
CA GLU A 250 42.06 19.30 10.09
C GLU A 250 42.77 19.12 8.75
N THR A 251 42.00 19.00 7.66
CA THR A 251 42.48 18.81 6.30
C THR A 251 41.56 19.53 5.32
N ASP A 252 42.03 19.80 4.10
CA ASP A 252 41.23 20.44 3.04
C ASP A 252 39.98 19.63 2.67
N ALA A 253 40.00 18.30 2.86
CA ALA A 253 38.86 17.43 2.59
C ALA A 253 37.69 17.64 3.57
N ALA A 254 37.94 18.23 4.74
CA ALA A 254 36.89 18.58 5.71
C ALA A 254 36.19 19.90 5.37
N CYS A 255 36.69 20.64 4.38
CA CYS A 255 36.16 21.93 4.00
C CYS A 255 35.19 21.85 2.81
N PRO A 256 34.19 22.75 2.72
CA PRO A 256 33.32 22.85 1.56
C PRO A 256 34.11 23.05 0.27
N ALA A 257 33.56 22.58 -0.85
CA ALA A 257 34.18 22.71 -2.16
C ALA A 257 34.59 24.17 -2.45
N GLY A 258 35.83 24.37 -2.87
CA GLY A 258 36.37 25.71 -3.15
C GLY A 258 36.86 26.48 -1.91
N THR A 259 37.05 25.80 -0.77
CA THR A 259 37.76 26.35 0.40
C THR A 259 38.91 25.42 0.83
N LEU A 260 39.86 25.96 1.61
CA LEU A 260 41.02 25.24 2.12
C LEU A 260 41.07 25.39 3.65
N CYS A 261 41.58 24.38 4.33
CA CYS A 261 41.77 24.44 5.77
C CYS A 261 43.03 25.23 6.08
N GLN A 262 42.88 26.40 6.71
CA GLN A 262 43.99 27.26 7.07
C GLN A 262 43.97 27.60 8.55
N GLU A 263 45.12 27.48 9.21
CA GLU A 263 45.33 28.07 10.52
C GLU A 263 45.43 29.59 10.39
N VAL A 264 44.54 30.30 11.07
CA VAL A 264 44.47 31.77 11.07
C VAL A 264 44.44 32.31 12.49
N VAL A 265 44.91 33.54 12.65
CA VAL A 265 44.78 34.31 13.89
C VAL A 265 43.49 35.12 13.87
N VAL A 266 42.59 34.82 14.81
CA VAL A 266 41.31 35.51 14.99
C VAL A 266 41.28 36.27 16.31
N ASN A 267 40.45 37.30 16.39
CA ASN A 267 40.20 38.02 17.65
C ASN A 267 39.33 37.13 18.56
N PRO A 268 39.83 36.67 19.72
CA PRO A 268 39.08 35.79 20.63
C PRO A 268 37.83 36.45 21.23
N CYS A 269 37.76 37.78 21.24
CA CYS A 269 36.61 38.51 21.77
C CYS A 269 35.50 38.74 20.73
N GLY A 270 35.73 38.47 19.45
CA GLY A 270 34.72 38.52 18.39
C GLY A 270 33.77 39.73 18.46
N THR A 271 32.46 39.47 18.46
CA THR A 271 31.37 40.47 18.60
C THR A 271 31.02 40.80 20.06
N ALA A 272 31.62 40.11 21.04
CA ALA A 272 31.29 40.29 22.46
C ALA A 272 31.84 41.63 23.02
N SER A 273 32.84 42.23 22.38
CA SER A 273 33.21 43.62 22.63
C SER A 273 32.47 44.53 21.64
N GLY A 274 31.46 45.26 22.12
CA GLY A 274 30.69 46.20 21.29
C GLY A 274 31.52 47.26 20.55
N ASP A 275 32.77 47.46 20.95
CA ASP A 275 33.68 48.45 20.38
C ASP A 275 34.84 47.82 19.58
N GLY A 276 34.93 46.49 19.48
CA GLY A 276 36.03 45.74 18.85
C GLY A 276 37.43 45.94 19.47
N ALA A 277 37.57 46.89 20.40
CA ALA A 277 38.85 47.46 20.84
C ALA A 277 39.25 47.11 22.29
N THR A 278 38.38 46.45 23.06
CA THR A 278 38.63 46.22 24.50
C THR A 278 39.22 44.85 24.83
N CYS A 279 39.51 44.02 23.83
CA CYS A 279 40.22 42.77 24.04
C CYS A 279 41.74 43.01 24.05
N ALA A 280 42.38 42.89 25.21
CA ALA A 280 43.84 42.90 25.31
C ALA A 280 44.48 41.64 24.68
N ALA A 281 43.70 40.58 24.45
CA ALA A 281 44.13 39.38 23.74
C ALA A 281 43.85 39.55 22.25
N CYS A 282 44.87 39.83 21.45
CA CYS A 282 44.68 40.11 20.04
C CYS A 282 44.72 38.88 19.11
N GLY A 283 45.02 37.68 19.63
CA GLY A 283 45.13 36.51 18.76
C GLY A 283 44.78 35.19 19.44
N LEU A 284 43.90 34.43 18.80
CA LEU A 284 43.66 33.01 19.01
C LEU A 284 43.89 32.29 17.68
N TYR A 285 44.67 31.22 17.72
CA TYR A 285 44.87 30.35 16.55
C TYR A 285 43.65 29.45 16.35
N LYS A 286 43.16 29.37 15.11
CA LYS A 286 42.02 28.53 14.74
C LYS A 286 42.16 28.02 13.32
N ASN A 287 41.86 26.75 13.10
CA ASN A 287 41.70 26.20 11.76
C ASN A 287 40.32 26.54 11.21
N VAL A 288 40.29 27.20 10.06
CA VAL A 288 39.07 27.69 9.41
C VAL A 288 39.11 27.36 7.92
N CYS A 289 37.97 26.96 7.38
CA CYS A 289 37.81 26.80 5.93
C CYS A 289 37.70 28.17 5.26
N VAL A 290 38.75 28.60 4.57
CA VAL A 290 38.83 29.90 3.92
C VAL A 290 38.87 29.76 2.39
N PRO A 291 38.32 30.73 1.64
CA PRO A 291 38.46 30.75 0.18
C PRO A 291 39.95 30.83 -0.24
N PRO A 292 40.36 30.23 -1.36
CA PRO A 292 41.74 30.31 -1.87
C PRO A 292 42.24 31.74 -2.08
N SER A 293 41.35 32.67 -2.42
CA SER A 293 41.66 34.11 -2.56
C SER A 293 42.05 34.78 -1.25
N ALA A 294 41.65 34.21 -0.11
CA ALA A 294 42.03 34.63 1.23
C ALA A 294 43.30 33.93 1.73
N ALA A 295 43.67 32.79 1.13
CA ALA A 295 44.69 31.88 1.65
C ALA A 295 46.15 32.39 1.51
N THR A 296 46.38 33.56 0.89
CA THR A 296 47.73 34.03 0.59
C THR A 296 47.90 35.54 0.73
N ALA A 297 48.38 35.96 1.89
CA ALA A 297 49.10 37.23 2.09
C ALA A 297 50.33 37.13 3.02
N ALA A 298 50.68 35.94 3.53
CA ALA A 298 51.80 35.76 4.48
C ALA A 298 53.04 35.06 3.87
N GLY A 299 53.22 35.11 2.56
CA GLY A 299 54.32 34.44 1.87
C GLY A 299 54.95 35.30 0.79
N LYS A 300 55.51 36.46 1.15
CA LYS A 300 56.58 37.13 0.42
C LYS A 300 57.38 38.04 1.33
#